data_AF-A0A1Y5CYN4-F1
#
_entry.id   AF-A0A1Y5CYN4-F1
#
_cell.length_a   1.000
_cell.length_b   1.000
_cell.length_c   1.000
_cell.angle_alpha   90.00
_cell.angle_beta   90.00
_cell.angle_gamma   90.00
#
_symmetry.space_group_name_H-M   'P 1'
#
loop_
_entity.id
_entity.type
_entity.pdbx_description
1 polymer ?
#
loop_
_entity_poly.entity_id
_entity_poly.type
_entity_poly.pdbx_seq_one_letter_code
_entity_poly.pdbx_strand_id
1 'polypeptide(L)'
;MDVSLLGIFVTVAIAHFLALLSPGPDFVLVVKSAIKNNGKNAIGVALGIASANAVYIGLCLVGVGSILAASISVMIGLKIIGGLFLIYLAIQALRARKSSYNDLDIADPTNASYVKTAFLKEFMTGFMSGILNPKNLLFYLSLFTVVLTPEVGFAFKLALGIWMTVMVFLWDLSVIFLLSTNKVRSKFTKVAFYIDKVTGVLLGLIGFAIVKSALMKQ
;
A
#
# COMPACT_ATOMS: atom_id res chain seq x y z
N MET A 1 -26.75 -9.62 -8.33
CA MET A 1 -25.43 -10.20 -8.04
C MET A 1 -24.30 -9.19 -8.30
N ASP A 2 -24.45 -8.25 -9.24
CA ASP A 2 -23.39 -7.28 -9.60
C ASP A 2 -23.17 -6.16 -8.56
N VAL A 3 -24.22 -5.78 -7.82
CA VAL A 3 -24.13 -4.71 -6.81
C VAL A 3 -23.22 -5.09 -5.62
N SER A 4 -23.14 -6.39 -5.27
CA SER A 4 -22.24 -6.84 -4.19
C SER A 4 -20.78 -6.85 -4.63
N LEU A 5 -20.48 -7.29 -5.86
CA LEU A 5 -19.11 -7.29 -6.41
C LEU A 5 -18.59 -5.88 -6.62
N LEU A 6 -19.43 -4.98 -7.14
CA LEU A 6 -19.08 -3.57 -7.29
C LEU A 6 -18.79 -2.91 -5.93
N GLY A 7 -19.62 -3.16 -4.91
CA GLY A 7 -19.40 -2.64 -3.56
C GLY A 7 -18.09 -3.13 -2.94
N ILE A 8 -17.77 -4.41 -3.14
CA ILE A 8 -16.49 -5.00 -2.70
C ILE A 8 -15.33 -4.32 -3.43
N PHE A 9 -15.40 -4.22 -4.75
CA PHE A 9 -14.36 -3.56 -5.55
C PHE A 9 -14.13 -2.12 -5.10
N VAL A 10 -15.19 -1.32 -4.94
CA VAL A 10 -15.08 0.08 -4.52
C VAL A 10 -14.44 0.19 -3.13
N THR A 11 -14.83 -0.67 -2.20
CA THR A 11 -14.25 -0.69 -0.84
C THR A 11 -12.76 -1.02 -0.89
N VAL A 12 -12.39 -2.06 -1.65
CA VAL A 12 -11.00 -2.45 -1.85
C VAL A 12 -10.20 -1.34 -2.51
N ALA A 13 -10.74 -0.76 -3.58
CA ALA A 13 -10.07 0.28 -4.35
C ALA A 13 -9.80 1.50 -3.48
N ILE A 14 -10.81 1.97 -2.73
CA ILE A 14 -10.65 3.10 -1.82
C ILE A 14 -9.61 2.78 -0.74
N ALA A 15 -9.72 1.64 -0.06
CA ALA A 15 -8.78 1.26 0.99
C ALA A 15 -7.33 1.14 0.46
N HIS A 16 -7.16 0.54 -0.72
CA HIS A 16 -5.87 0.37 -1.40
C HIS A 16 -5.27 1.71 -1.81
N PHE A 17 -6.04 2.58 -2.46
CA PHE A 17 -5.58 3.92 -2.82
C PHE A 17 -5.20 4.77 -1.61
N LEU A 18 -5.98 4.69 -0.52
CA LEU A 18 -5.64 5.38 0.72
C LEU A 18 -4.34 4.86 1.32
N ALA A 19 -4.14 3.54 1.33
CA ALA A 19 -2.91 2.93 1.80
C ALA A 19 -1.68 3.35 0.97
N LEU A 20 -1.83 3.45 -0.36
CA LEU A 20 -0.81 3.95 -1.30
C LEU A 20 -0.47 5.42 -1.06
N LEU A 21 -1.47 6.24 -0.73
CA LEU A 21 -1.29 7.66 -0.42
C LEU A 21 -0.54 7.90 0.89
N SER A 22 -0.65 6.99 1.85
CA SER A 22 0.08 7.11 3.11
C SER A 22 1.58 6.84 2.89
N PRO A 23 2.45 7.84 3.07
CA PRO A 23 3.89 7.69 2.91
C PRO A 23 4.43 6.61 3.87
N GLY A 24 5.12 5.62 3.31
CA GLY A 24 5.81 4.58 4.06
C GLY A 24 7.29 4.48 3.65
N PRO A 25 8.00 3.44 4.14
CA PRO A 25 9.39 3.17 3.74
C PRO A 25 9.58 3.08 2.22
N ASP A 26 8.64 2.42 1.53
CA ASP A 26 8.64 2.26 0.07
C ASP A 26 8.54 3.61 -0.64
N PHE A 27 7.62 4.48 -0.20
CA PHE A 27 7.47 5.83 -0.74
C PHE A 27 8.77 6.64 -0.63
N VAL A 28 9.42 6.60 0.54
CA VAL A 28 10.70 7.30 0.77
C VAL A 28 11.78 6.74 -0.15
N LEU A 29 11.84 5.43 -0.35
CA LEU A 29 12.80 4.79 -1.25
C LEU A 29 12.57 5.23 -2.72
N VAL A 30 11.31 5.25 -3.17
CA VAL A 30 10.93 5.69 -4.51
C VAL A 30 11.35 7.15 -4.73
N VAL A 31 11.06 8.04 -3.78
CA VAL A 31 11.50 9.45 -3.85
C VAL A 31 13.01 9.57 -3.93
N LYS A 32 13.75 8.84 -3.09
CA LYS A 32 15.23 8.85 -3.11
C LYS A 32 15.78 8.35 -4.45
N SER A 33 15.21 7.28 -5.00
CA SER A 33 15.64 6.72 -6.28
C SER A 33 15.31 7.66 -7.44
N ALA A 34 14.16 8.32 -7.42
CA ALA A 34 13.76 9.33 -8.41
C ALA A 34 14.71 10.53 -8.48
N ILE A 35 15.34 10.90 -7.36
CA ILE A 35 16.29 12.02 -7.28
C ILE A 35 17.71 11.59 -7.65
N LYS A 36 18.13 10.38 -7.23
CA LYS A 36 19.54 9.93 -7.32
C LYS A 36 19.88 9.25 -8.65
N ASN A 37 18.89 8.69 -9.33
CA ASN A 37 19.09 7.86 -10.50
C ASN A 37 18.48 8.48 -11.77
N ASN A 38 19.00 8.10 -12.94
CA ASN A 38 18.31 8.33 -14.20
C ASN A 38 16.95 7.62 -14.16
N GLY A 39 15.87 8.25 -14.66
CA GLY A 39 14.50 7.75 -14.51
C GLY A 39 14.31 6.26 -14.85
N LYS A 40 15.07 5.71 -15.81
CA LYS A 40 15.05 4.27 -16.17
C LYS A 40 15.43 3.33 -15.00
N ASN A 41 16.37 3.73 -14.15
CA ASN A 41 16.80 2.95 -12.99
C ASN A 41 15.84 3.07 -11.82
N ALA A 42 15.22 4.25 -11.64
CA ALA A 42 14.17 4.45 -10.64
C ALA A 42 12.94 3.58 -10.91
N ILE A 43 12.60 3.33 -12.19
CA ILE A 43 11.57 2.36 -12.58
C ILE A 43 11.88 0.95 -12.03
N GLY A 44 13.15 0.59 -11.90
CA GLY A 44 13.58 -0.66 -11.28
C GLY A 44 13.05 -0.79 -9.86
N VAL A 45 13.20 0.25 -9.03
CA VAL A 45 12.67 0.28 -7.65
C VAL A 45 11.16 0.08 -7.63
N ALA A 46 10.42 0.82 -8.47
CA ALA A 46 8.95 0.70 -8.55
C ALA A 46 8.51 -0.71 -8.96
N LEU A 47 9.18 -1.33 -9.94
CA LEU A 47 8.90 -2.72 -10.32
C LEU A 47 9.22 -3.71 -9.20
N GLY A 48 10.30 -3.49 -8.47
CA GLY A 48 10.67 -4.29 -7.31
C GLY A 48 9.60 -4.25 -6.23
N ILE A 49 9.16 -3.04 -5.84
CA ILE A 49 8.10 -2.84 -4.85
C ILE A 49 6.80 -3.49 -5.33
N ALA A 50 6.37 -3.24 -6.57
CA ALA A 50 5.16 -3.85 -7.12
C ALA A 50 5.22 -5.38 -7.11
N SER A 51 6.38 -5.96 -7.44
CA SER A 51 6.60 -7.41 -7.41
C SER A 51 6.51 -7.99 -5.98
N ALA A 52 7.07 -7.30 -4.99
CA ALA A 52 6.94 -7.69 -3.59
C ALA A 52 5.47 -7.65 -3.11
N ASN A 53 4.74 -6.61 -3.48
CA ASN A 53 3.32 -6.49 -3.20
C ASN A 53 2.51 -7.61 -3.90
N ALA A 54 2.86 -7.95 -5.14
CA ALA A 54 2.26 -9.06 -5.88
C ALA A 54 2.44 -10.41 -5.18
N VAL A 55 3.60 -10.65 -4.57
CA VAL A 55 3.85 -11.86 -3.76
C VAL A 55 2.89 -11.92 -2.57
N TYR A 56 2.72 -10.83 -1.82
CA TYR A 56 1.77 -10.82 -0.71
C TYR A 56 0.33 -11.02 -1.14
N ILE A 57 -0.08 -10.33 -2.21
CA ILE A 57 -1.40 -10.50 -2.82
C ILE A 57 -1.61 -11.96 -3.23
N GLY A 58 -0.62 -12.57 -3.90
CA GLY A 58 -0.66 -13.98 -4.29
C GLY A 58 -0.77 -14.93 -3.10
N LEU A 59 0.02 -14.70 -2.04
CA LEU A 59 -0.05 -15.48 -0.80
C LEU A 59 -1.42 -15.34 -0.13
N CYS A 60 -2.02 -14.15 -0.13
CA CYS A 60 -3.37 -13.94 0.38
C CYS A 60 -4.42 -14.66 -0.48
N LEU A 61 -4.29 -14.61 -1.81
CA LEU A 61 -5.20 -15.28 -2.74
C LEU A 61 -5.18 -16.81 -2.57
N VAL A 62 -3.98 -17.40 -2.40
CA VAL A 62 -3.82 -18.85 -2.25
C VAL A 62 -4.16 -19.30 -0.82
N GLY A 63 -3.63 -18.63 0.21
CA GLY A 63 -3.64 -19.13 1.58
C GLY A 63 -4.82 -18.65 2.43
N VAL A 64 -5.23 -17.39 2.32
CA VAL A 64 -6.25 -16.82 3.20
C VAL A 64 -7.64 -17.37 2.85
N GLY A 65 -7.92 -17.58 1.56
CA GLY A 65 -9.19 -18.18 1.12
C GLY A 65 -9.45 -19.57 1.67
N SER A 66 -8.42 -20.44 1.69
CA SER A 66 -8.51 -21.79 2.26
C SER A 66 -8.66 -21.78 3.78
N ILE A 67 -7.99 -20.86 4.48
CA ILE A 67 -8.08 -20.73 5.95
C ILE A 67 -9.46 -20.22 6.37
N LEU A 68 -10.01 -19.24 5.65
CA LEU A 68 -11.34 -18.69 5.93
C LEU A 68 -12.46 -19.72 5.67
N ALA A 69 -12.28 -20.62 4.71
CA ALA A 69 -13.23 -21.70 4.44
C ALA A 69 -13.25 -22.79 5.53
N ALA A 70 -12.23 -22.85 6.40
CA ALA A 70 -12.10 -23.90 7.40
C ALA A 70 -13.00 -23.68 8.64
N SER A 71 -13.26 -22.43 9.04
CA SER A 71 -14.09 -22.14 10.22
C SER A 71 -14.60 -20.69 10.26
N ILE A 72 -15.89 -20.52 10.57
CA ILE A 72 -16.52 -19.21 10.80
C ILE A 72 -15.82 -18.45 11.92
N SER A 73 -15.42 -19.13 13.01
CA SER A 73 -14.71 -18.52 14.14
C SER A 73 -13.33 -17.99 13.72
N VAL A 74 -12.62 -18.72 12.86
CA VAL A 74 -11.33 -18.29 12.30
C VAL A 74 -11.51 -17.07 11.40
N MET A 75 -12.56 -17.06 10.57
CA MET A 75 -12.91 -15.89 9.77
C MET A 75 -13.21 -14.66 10.62
N ILE A 76 -14.00 -14.80 11.69
CA ILE A 76 -14.32 -13.68 12.59
C ILE A 76 -13.06 -13.18 13.30
N GLY A 77 -12.24 -14.07 13.84
CA GLY A 77 -10.98 -13.72 14.50
C GLY A 77 -10.04 -12.94 13.56
N LEU A 78 -9.88 -13.42 12.33
CA LEU A 78 -9.08 -12.73 11.31
C LEU A 78 -9.65 -11.36 10.94
N LYS A 79 -10.98 -11.21 10.81
CA LYS A 79 -11.61 -9.90 10.55
C LYS A 79 -11.37 -8.91 11.68
N ILE A 80 -11.44 -9.36 12.93
CA ILE A 80 -11.14 -8.51 14.09
C ILE A 80 -9.67 -8.08 14.08
N ILE A 81 -8.75 -9.03 13.89
CA ILE A 81 -7.31 -8.74 13.82
C ILE A 81 -7.01 -7.76 12.69
N GLY A 82 -7.56 -8.00 11.49
CA GLY A 82 -7.36 -7.12 10.34
C GLY A 82 -7.95 -5.72 10.55
N GLY A 83 -9.15 -5.63 11.10
CA GLY A 83 -9.78 -4.33 11.41
C GLY A 83 -9.02 -3.54 12.48
N LEU A 84 -8.55 -4.21 13.54
CA LEU A 84 -7.69 -3.59 14.57
C LEU A 84 -6.35 -3.14 13.99
N PHE A 85 -5.79 -3.88 13.04
CA PHE A 85 -4.56 -3.47 12.37
C PHE A 85 -4.77 -2.23 11.49
N LEU A 86 -5.89 -2.12 10.76
CA LEU A 86 -6.23 -0.91 10.02
C LEU A 86 -6.41 0.30 10.96
N ILE A 87 -6.98 0.10 12.15
CA ILE A 87 -7.04 1.14 13.21
C ILE A 87 -5.63 1.49 13.71
N TYR A 88 -4.75 0.51 13.88
CA TYR A 88 -3.36 0.77 14.24
C TYR A 88 -2.63 1.62 13.18
N LEU A 89 -2.77 1.27 11.89
CA LEU A 89 -2.22 2.07 10.79
C LEU A 89 -2.82 3.48 10.78
N ALA A 90 -4.12 3.59 11.02
CA ALA A 90 -4.80 4.87 11.15
C ALA A 90 -4.21 5.74 12.26
N ILE A 91 -3.98 5.16 13.44
CA ILE A 91 -3.35 5.85 14.57
C ILE A 91 -1.93 6.27 14.20
N GLN A 92 -1.16 5.43 13.51
CA GLN A 92 0.20 5.76 13.08
C GLN A 92 0.21 6.95 12.12
N ALA A 93 -0.68 6.96 11.13
CA ALA A 93 -0.86 8.07 10.19
C ALA A 93 -1.34 9.37 10.90
N LEU A 94 -2.26 9.23 11.86
CA LEU A 94 -2.71 10.35 12.71
C LEU A 94 -1.64 10.87 13.68
N ARG A 95 -0.66 10.05 14.05
CA ARG A 95 0.49 10.45 14.88
C ARG A 95 1.68 10.96 14.09
N ALA A 96 1.67 10.83 12.77
CA ALA A 96 2.75 11.32 11.92
C ALA A 96 3.00 12.82 12.17
N ARG A 97 4.27 13.21 12.32
CA ARG A 97 4.67 14.59 12.60
C ARG A 97 5.14 15.26 11.31
N LYS A 98 4.89 16.57 11.18
CA LYS A 98 5.31 17.35 10.02
C LYS A 98 6.85 17.31 9.82
N SER A 99 7.62 17.20 10.90
CA SER A 99 9.08 17.08 10.86
C SER A 99 9.58 15.81 10.15
N SER A 100 8.78 14.74 10.14
CA SER A 100 9.14 13.46 9.50
C SER A 100 9.24 13.55 7.98
N TYR A 101 8.76 14.63 7.36
CA TYR A 101 8.81 14.85 5.91
C TYR A 101 9.85 15.91 5.50
N ASN A 102 10.53 16.55 6.46
CA ASN A 102 11.52 17.60 6.16
C ASN A 102 12.78 17.03 5.51
N ASP A 103 13.16 15.79 5.84
CA ASP A 103 14.34 15.11 5.25
C ASP A 103 14.17 14.81 3.75
N LEU A 104 12.93 14.86 3.23
CA LEU A 104 12.65 14.70 1.81
C LEU A 104 12.97 15.97 1.00
N ASP A 105 13.14 17.14 1.63
CA ASP A 105 13.41 18.41 0.94
C ASP A 105 14.91 18.71 0.75
N ILE A 106 15.79 18.00 1.49
CA ILE A 106 17.25 18.30 1.58
C ILE A 106 18.05 17.81 0.35
N ALA A 107 17.49 16.93 -0.48
CA ALA A 107 18.21 16.40 -1.63
C ALA A 107 18.21 17.39 -2.81
N ASP A 108 19.19 18.30 -2.83
CA ASP A 108 19.43 19.21 -3.95
C ASP A 108 19.78 18.42 -5.23
N PRO A 109 18.92 18.40 -6.26
CA PRO A 109 19.18 17.70 -7.52
C PRO A 109 20.35 18.31 -8.29
N THR A 110 20.71 19.58 -8.02
CA THR A 110 21.80 20.25 -8.73
C THR A 110 23.18 19.78 -8.29
N ASN A 111 23.27 19.13 -7.11
CA ASN A 111 24.48 18.50 -6.58
C ASN A 111 24.40 16.95 -6.51
N ALA A 112 23.32 16.36 -7.01
CA ALA A 112 23.18 14.91 -7.04
C ALA A 112 24.02 14.33 -8.20
N SER A 113 25.23 13.87 -7.90
CA SER A 113 25.99 13.04 -8.84
C SER A 113 25.18 11.79 -9.18
N TYR A 114 24.76 11.68 -10.45
CA TYR A 114 24.06 10.50 -10.95
C TYR A 114 24.93 9.26 -10.71
N VAL A 115 24.47 8.37 -9.83
CA VAL A 115 25.15 7.10 -9.61
C VAL A 115 24.69 6.16 -10.72
N LYS A 116 25.62 5.67 -11.55
CA LYS A 116 25.33 4.54 -12.45
C LYS A 116 25.09 3.29 -11.62
N THR A 117 23.86 3.10 -11.16
CA THR A 117 23.40 1.83 -10.60
C THR A 117 22.87 0.93 -11.71
N ALA A 118 22.95 -0.39 -11.54
CA ALA A 118 22.32 -1.32 -12.46
C ALA A 118 20.82 -1.42 -12.15
N PHE A 119 19.98 -1.49 -13.19
CA PHE A 119 18.53 -1.66 -13.04
C PHE A 119 18.16 -2.82 -12.10
N LEU A 120 18.84 -3.96 -12.22
CA LEU A 120 18.61 -5.13 -11.37
C LEU A 120 18.87 -4.85 -9.89
N LYS A 121 19.86 -4.02 -9.57
CA LYS A 121 20.17 -3.64 -8.18
C LYS A 121 19.06 -2.78 -7.60
N GLU A 122 18.53 -1.82 -8.37
CA GLU A 122 17.40 -0.99 -7.97
C GLU A 122 16.13 -1.81 -7.80
N PHE A 123 15.88 -2.75 -8.72
CA PHE A 123 14.80 -3.72 -8.59
C PHE A 123 14.89 -4.54 -7.29
N MET A 124 16.06 -5.12 -7.00
CA MET A 124 16.24 -5.90 -5.78
C MET A 124 16.11 -5.03 -4.53
N THR A 125 16.55 -3.77 -4.59
CA THR A 125 16.37 -2.81 -3.49
C THR A 125 14.89 -2.54 -3.24
N GLY A 126 14.12 -2.28 -4.30
CA GLY A 126 12.66 -2.09 -4.20
C GLY A 126 11.93 -3.34 -3.71
N PHE A 127 12.31 -4.51 -4.23
CA PHE A 127 11.71 -5.78 -3.81
C PHE A 127 11.96 -6.09 -2.33
N MET A 128 13.20 -5.91 -1.86
CA MET A 128 13.54 -6.11 -0.45
C MET A 128 12.84 -5.09 0.46
N SER A 129 12.73 -3.84 0.03
CA SER A 129 11.92 -2.84 0.75
C SER A 129 10.48 -3.31 0.88
N GLY A 130 9.85 -3.68 -0.23
CA GLY A 130 8.44 -4.09 -0.23
C GLY A 130 8.16 -5.35 0.58
N ILE A 131 9.04 -6.38 0.52
CA ILE A 131 8.92 -7.63 1.28
C ILE A 131 9.27 -7.44 2.76
N LEU A 132 10.20 -6.57 3.10
CA LEU A 132 10.54 -6.33 4.51
C LEU A 132 9.64 -5.26 5.13
N ASN A 133 8.75 -4.64 4.36
CA ASN A 133 7.83 -3.63 4.85
C ASN A 133 6.64 -4.28 5.58
N PRO A 134 6.60 -4.24 6.93
CA PRO A 134 5.50 -4.85 7.69
C PRO A 134 4.16 -4.19 7.39
N LYS A 135 4.13 -2.94 6.89
CA LYS A 135 2.90 -2.26 6.46
C LYS A 135 2.23 -3.03 5.33
N ASN A 136 2.98 -3.48 4.32
CA ASN A 136 2.43 -4.16 3.14
C ASN A 136 1.82 -5.51 3.52
N LEU A 137 2.59 -6.36 4.22
CA LEU A 137 2.14 -7.67 4.67
C LEU A 137 0.83 -7.56 5.45
N LEU A 138 0.82 -6.72 6.48
CA LEU A 138 -0.30 -6.61 7.39
C LEU A 138 -1.49 -5.90 6.74
N PHE A 139 -1.25 -4.96 5.81
CA PHE A 139 -2.31 -4.31 5.03
C PHE A 139 -3.04 -5.32 4.14
N TYR A 140 -2.32 -6.08 3.30
CA TYR A 140 -2.97 -7.06 2.43
C TYR A 140 -3.63 -8.18 3.22
N LEU A 141 -2.99 -8.66 4.30
CA LEU A 141 -3.62 -9.63 5.17
C LEU A 141 -4.95 -9.10 5.72
N SER A 142 -4.95 -7.86 6.23
CA SER A 142 -6.18 -7.22 6.74
C SER A 142 -7.24 -7.03 5.66
N LEU A 143 -6.85 -6.51 4.50
CA LEU A 143 -7.77 -6.24 3.39
C LEU A 143 -8.39 -7.54 2.85
N PHE A 144 -7.56 -8.56 2.62
CA PHE A 144 -8.02 -9.84 2.08
C PHE A 144 -8.86 -10.64 3.07
N THR A 145 -8.66 -10.54 4.38
CA THR A 145 -9.55 -11.19 5.37
C THR A 145 -10.99 -10.65 5.34
N VAL A 146 -11.17 -9.42 4.86
CA VAL A 146 -12.48 -8.76 4.76
C VAL A 146 -13.14 -9.02 3.41
N VAL A 147 -12.33 -9.14 2.36
CA VAL A 147 -12.74 -9.15 0.95
C VAL A 147 -12.90 -10.57 0.40
N LEU A 148 -12.16 -11.53 0.95
CA LEU A 148 -12.26 -12.94 0.57
C LEU A 148 -13.40 -13.62 1.32
N THR A 149 -14.64 -13.34 0.94
CA THR A 149 -15.74 -14.24 1.33
C THR A 149 -15.76 -15.46 0.40
N PRO A 150 -16.29 -16.61 0.86
CA PRO A 150 -16.44 -17.80 0.03
C PRO A 150 -17.31 -17.55 -1.21
N GLU A 151 -18.23 -16.59 -1.14
CA GLU A 151 -19.15 -16.26 -2.24
C GLU A 151 -18.46 -15.60 -3.44
N VAL A 152 -17.25 -15.06 -3.27
CA VAL A 152 -16.54 -14.36 -4.33
C VAL A 152 -15.71 -15.35 -5.17
N GLY A 153 -16.00 -15.42 -6.47
CA GLY A 153 -15.30 -16.30 -7.41
C GLY A 153 -13.81 -16.01 -7.56
N PHE A 154 -13.02 -17.05 -7.85
CA PHE A 154 -11.56 -16.94 -8.00
C PHE A 154 -11.14 -15.95 -9.09
N ALA A 155 -11.85 -15.91 -10.22
CA ALA A 155 -11.55 -15.00 -11.33
C ALA A 155 -11.61 -13.52 -10.91
N PHE A 156 -12.60 -13.13 -10.11
CA PHE A 156 -12.72 -11.77 -9.60
C PHE A 156 -11.60 -11.45 -8.59
N LYS A 157 -11.26 -12.39 -7.71
CA LYS A 157 -10.15 -12.26 -6.75
C LYS A 157 -8.81 -12.07 -7.48
N LEU A 158 -8.57 -12.84 -8.53
CA LEU A 158 -7.38 -12.73 -9.38
C LEU A 158 -7.35 -11.37 -10.10
N ALA A 159 -8.46 -10.94 -10.70
CA ALA A 159 -8.56 -9.64 -11.36
C ALA A 159 -8.28 -8.49 -10.39
N LEU A 160 -8.83 -8.55 -9.17
CA LEU A 160 -8.54 -7.61 -8.08
C LEU A 160 -7.05 -7.59 -7.72
N GLY A 161 -6.42 -8.75 -7.59
CA GLY A 161 -4.99 -8.86 -7.26
C GLY A 161 -4.08 -8.27 -8.35
N ILE A 162 -4.38 -8.55 -9.62
CA ILE A 162 -3.69 -7.96 -10.77
C ILE A 162 -3.87 -6.44 -10.76
N TRP A 163 -5.11 -5.97 -10.60
CA TRP A 163 -5.43 -4.54 -10.55
C TRP A 163 -4.66 -3.84 -9.43
N MET A 164 -4.65 -4.38 -8.22
CA MET A 164 -3.91 -3.79 -7.08
C MET A 164 -2.41 -3.71 -7.36
N THR A 165 -1.82 -4.75 -7.93
CA THR A 165 -0.40 -4.80 -8.30
C THR A 165 -0.06 -3.73 -9.34
N VAL A 166 -0.89 -3.60 -10.37
CA VAL A 166 -0.72 -2.58 -11.42
C VAL A 166 -0.87 -1.17 -10.83
N MET A 167 -1.83 -0.95 -9.92
CA MET A 167 -2.01 0.35 -9.27
C MET A 167 -0.81 0.75 -8.41
N VAL A 168 -0.19 -0.19 -7.68
CA VAL A 168 1.07 0.07 -6.95
C VAL A 168 2.14 0.56 -7.91
N PHE A 169 2.36 -0.18 -9.01
CA PHE A 169 3.38 0.17 -9.99
C PHE A 169 3.12 1.54 -10.64
N LEU A 170 1.89 1.80 -11.09
CA LEU A 170 1.52 3.07 -11.72
C LEU A 170 1.63 4.25 -10.74
N TRP A 171 1.28 4.04 -9.48
CA TRP A 171 1.46 5.04 -8.43
C TRP A 171 2.94 5.36 -8.24
N ASP A 172 3.80 4.36 -8.03
CA ASP A 172 5.23 4.56 -7.82
C ASP A 172 5.90 5.20 -9.04
N LEU A 173 5.51 4.80 -10.26
CA LEU A 173 5.92 5.47 -11.49
C LEU A 173 5.52 6.96 -11.49
N SER A 174 4.27 7.25 -11.15
CA SER A 174 3.77 8.63 -11.10
C SER A 174 4.57 9.46 -10.09
N VAL A 175 4.91 8.88 -8.93
CA VAL A 175 5.76 9.51 -7.91
C VAL A 175 7.16 9.79 -8.47
N ILE A 176 7.77 8.85 -9.20
CA ILE A 176 9.08 9.05 -9.84
C ILE A 176 9.05 10.22 -10.81
N PHE A 177 8.04 10.29 -11.68
CA PHE A 177 7.94 11.37 -12.68
C PHE A 177 7.58 12.72 -12.05
N LEU A 178 6.61 12.76 -11.14
CA LEU A 178 6.13 14.01 -10.53
C LEU A 178 7.14 14.62 -9.57
N LEU A 179 7.83 13.80 -8.78
CA LEU A 179 8.76 14.28 -7.75
C LEU A 179 10.21 14.41 -8.23
N SER A 180 10.45 14.19 -9.52
CA SER A 180 11.72 14.53 -10.19
C SER A 180 12.04 16.03 -10.15
N THR A 181 11.05 16.89 -9.91
CA THR A 181 11.20 18.35 -9.87
C THR A 181 11.07 18.91 -8.45
N ASN A 182 12.05 19.72 -8.02
CA ASN A 182 12.11 20.37 -6.69
C ASN A 182 10.81 21.07 -6.25
N LYS A 183 10.17 21.80 -7.17
CA LYS A 183 8.94 22.54 -6.88
C LYS A 183 7.77 21.63 -6.50
N VAL A 184 7.66 20.46 -7.12
CA VAL A 184 6.58 19.50 -6.84
C VAL A 184 6.90 18.76 -5.55
N ARG A 185 8.16 18.41 -5.31
CA ARG A 185 8.62 17.77 -4.08
C ARG A 185 8.36 18.61 -2.83
N SER A 186 8.77 19.87 -2.80
CA SER A 186 8.55 20.75 -1.64
C SER A 186 7.06 21.05 -1.39
N LYS A 187 6.22 21.01 -2.43
CA LYS A 187 4.76 21.07 -2.27
C LYS A 187 4.22 19.75 -1.71
N PHE A 188 4.66 18.62 -2.24
CA PHE A 188 4.22 17.30 -1.81
C PHE A 188 4.57 17.05 -0.34
N THR A 189 5.78 17.36 0.12
CA THR A 189 6.18 17.19 1.54
C THR A 189 5.32 17.99 2.50
N LYS A 190 4.87 19.18 2.10
CA LYS A 190 3.94 20.01 2.89
C LYS A 190 2.54 19.44 2.95
N VAL A 191 2.09 18.77 1.89
CA VAL A 191 0.75 18.19 1.76
C VAL A 191 0.70 16.75 2.29
N ALA A 192 1.81 16.00 2.25
CA ALA A 192 1.95 14.62 2.71
C ALA A 192 1.50 14.43 4.16
N PHE A 193 1.81 15.41 5.02
CA PHE A 193 1.31 15.43 6.40
C PHE A 193 -0.23 15.41 6.47
N TYR A 194 -0.91 16.20 5.64
CA TYR A 194 -2.38 16.25 5.61
C TYR A 194 -2.97 15.00 4.94
N ILE A 195 -2.30 14.48 3.90
CA ILE A 195 -2.67 13.20 3.28
C ILE A 195 -2.67 12.10 4.33
N ASP A 196 -1.65 12.00 5.19
CA ASP A 196 -1.63 11.01 6.27
C ASP A 196 -2.74 11.23 7.30
N LYS A 197 -3.15 12.48 7.59
CA LYS A 197 -4.30 12.70 8.48
C LYS A 197 -5.60 12.19 7.86
N VAL A 198 -5.85 12.51 6.60
CA VAL A 198 -7.07 12.09 5.89
C VAL A 198 -7.09 10.57 5.73
N THR A 199 -5.99 9.98 5.26
CA THR A 199 -5.83 8.53 5.17
C THR A 199 -6.01 7.87 6.52
N GLY A 200 -5.44 8.45 7.59
CA GLY A 200 -5.59 7.93 8.94
C GLY A 200 -7.04 7.89 9.39
N VAL A 201 -7.80 8.98 9.23
CA VAL A 201 -9.24 8.99 9.55
C VAL A 201 -10.00 7.93 8.77
N LEU A 202 -9.78 7.86 7.45
CA LEU A 202 -10.52 6.93 6.59
C LEU A 202 -10.19 5.46 6.87
N LEU A 203 -8.90 5.12 7.06
CA LEU A 203 -8.49 3.77 7.48
C LEU A 203 -9.05 3.41 8.85
N GLY A 204 -9.13 4.38 9.77
CA GLY A 204 -9.70 4.18 11.10
C GLY A 204 -11.20 3.87 11.03
N LEU A 205 -11.95 4.60 10.19
CA LEU A 205 -13.37 4.35 9.93
C LEU A 205 -13.59 2.98 9.28
N ILE A 206 -12.78 2.62 8.28
CA ILE A 206 -12.83 1.32 7.61
C ILE A 206 -12.55 0.19 8.62
N GLY A 207 -11.46 0.30 9.38
CA GLY A 207 -11.09 -0.67 10.40
C GLY A 207 -12.15 -0.83 11.48
N PHE A 208 -12.70 0.28 11.97
CA PHE A 208 -13.80 0.26 12.95
C PHE A 208 -15.07 -0.39 12.39
N ALA A 209 -15.45 -0.05 11.15
CA ALA A 209 -16.60 -0.65 10.49
C ALA A 209 -16.44 -2.18 10.33
N ILE A 210 -15.22 -2.64 10.02
CA ILE A 210 -14.89 -4.06 9.91
C ILE A 210 -15.03 -4.75 11.27
N VAL A 211 -14.43 -4.21 12.34
CA VAL A 211 -14.51 -4.79 13.69
C VAL A 211 -15.98 -4.84 14.15
N LYS A 212 -16.71 -3.74 13.98
CA LYS A 212 -18.14 -3.67 14.32
C LYS A 212 -18.95 -4.72 13.54
N SER A 213 -18.71 -4.86 12.23
CA SER A 213 -19.39 -5.86 11.41
C SER A 213 -19.07 -7.30 11.84
N ALA A 214 -17.85 -7.58 12.29
CA ALA A 214 -17.46 -8.90 12.76
C ALA A 214 -18.16 -9.28 14.07
N LEU A 215 -18.44 -8.29 14.92
CA LEU A 215 -19.12 -8.48 16.21
C LEU A 215 -20.65 -8.54 16.09
N MET A 216 -21.23 -7.83 15.13
CA MET A 216 -22.70 -7.74 14.97
C MET A 216 -23.33 -8.86 14.14
N LYS A 217 -22.55 -9.64 13.37
CA LYS A 217 -23.04 -10.75 12.52
C LYS A 217 -23.18 -12.08 13.28
N GLN A 218 -23.50 -12.03 14.58
CA GLN A 218 -23.90 -13.21 15.37
C GLN A 218 -25.34 -13.62 15.05
#